data_AF-A0A958C247-F1
#
_entry.id   AF-A0A958C247-F1
#
_cell.length_a   1.000
_cell.length_b   1.000
_cell.length_c   1.000
_cell.angle_alpha   90.00
_cell.angle_beta   90.00
_cell.angle_gamma   90.00
#
_symmetry.space_group_name_H-M   'P 1'
#
loop_
_entity.id
_entity.type
_entity.pdbx_description
1 polymer ?
#
loop_
_entity_poly.entity_id
_entity_poly.type
_entity_poly.pdbx_seq_one_letter_code
_entity_poly.pdbx_strand_id
1 'polypeptide(L)'
;MNIVGISALYHESACCLLQEGRLSAAAMEERFTRIKHDPRLPVHAFRYCLAAAGLTIADVDCIAWYELPQKKLARQLWSVGSQPDAAETAHRNAALPEMLIRERLGHTGPLLFFDHHRSHAASAFFYSGWDRAAV
;
A
#
# COMPACT_ATOMS: atom_id res chain seq x y z
N MET A 1 -12.60 -13.04 6.60
CA MET A 1 -11.62 -12.48 5.66
C MET A 1 -10.95 -11.25 6.24
N ASN A 2 -9.63 -11.33 6.43
CA ASN A 2 -8.73 -10.28 6.92
C ASN A 2 -7.85 -9.78 5.75
N ILE A 3 -8.11 -8.55 5.30
CA ILE A 3 -7.40 -7.94 4.17
C ILE A 3 -6.59 -6.76 4.69
N VAL A 4 -5.31 -6.73 4.36
CA VAL A 4 -4.45 -5.59 4.68
C VAL A 4 -4.28 -4.72 3.44
N GLY A 5 -4.59 -3.43 3.54
CA GLY A 5 -4.32 -2.44 2.50
C GLY A 5 -3.02 -1.69 2.79
N ILE A 6 -2.17 -1.52 1.78
CA ILE A 6 -0.88 -0.81 1.90
C ILE A 6 -0.75 0.27 0.83
N SER A 7 -0.38 1.48 1.28
CA SER A 7 0.14 2.57 0.46
C SER A 7 1.57 2.88 0.88
N ALA A 8 2.51 2.96 -0.07
CA ALA A 8 3.90 3.28 0.19
C ALA A 8 4.71 3.64 -1.08
N LEU A 9 5.99 3.97 -0.87
CA LEU A 9 7.01 4.22 -1.90
C LEU A 9 6.73 5.44 -2.78
N TYR A 10 6.07 6.46 -2.22
CA TYR A 10 5.90 7.76 -2.87
C TYR A 10 5.85 8.89 -1.83
N HIS A 11 4.76 9.01 -1.09
CA HIS A 11 4.61 9.87 0.09
C HIS A 11 3.54 9.28 1.02
N GLU A 12 3.63 9.59 2.32
CA GLU A 12 2.60 9.27 3.32
C GLU A 12 2.22 7.79 3.37
N SER A 13 3.20 6.93 3.65
CA SER A 13 2.91 5.51 3.73
C SER A 13 1.94 5.20 4.87
N ALA A 14 1.04 4.25 4.60
CA ALA A 14 -0.05 3.93 5.49
C ALA A 14 -0.47 2.46 5.32
N CYS A 15 -1.04 1.93 6.39
CA CYS A 15 -1.61 0.59 6.43
C CYS A 15 -3.04 0.66 6.96
N CYS A 16 -3.93 -0.18 6.42
CA CYS A 16 -5.23 -0.44 6.99
C CYS A 16 -5.52 -1.95 7.04
N LEU A 17 -6.42 -2.34 7.93
CA LEU A 17 -6.93 -3.70 8.07
C LEU A 17 -8.45 -3.68 7.92
N LEU A 18 -8.95 -4.48 6.97
CA LEU A 18 -10.36 -4.78 6.80
C LEU A 18 -10.65 -6.18 7.32
N GLN A 19 -11.67 -6.30 8.17
CA GLN A 19 -12.19 -7.58 8.66
C GLN A 19 -13.65 -7.70 8.24
N GLU A 20 -13.97 -8.71 7.42
CA GLU A 20 -15.31 -8.93 6.86
C GLU A 20 -15.92 -7.67 6.23
N GLY A 21 -15.10 -6.95 5.45
CA GLY A 21 -15.51 -5.72 4.76
C GLY A 21 -15.61 -4.47 5.66
N ARG A 22 -15.28 -4.57 6.95
CA ARG A 22 -15.29 -3.44 7.89
C ARG A 22 -13.88 -2.97 8.21
N LEU A 23 -13.68 -1.65 8.28
CA LEU A 23 -12.42 -1.06 8.75
C LEU A 23 -12.22 -1.36 10.23
N SER A 24 -11.20 -2.16 10.54
CA SER A 24 -10.84 -2.54 11.91
C SER A 24 -9.76 -1.60 12.47
N ALA A 25 -8.71 -1.34 11.69
CA ALA A 25 -7.64 -0.41 12.06
C ALA A 25 -7.06 0.28 10.82
N ALA A 26 -6.55 1.49 11.02
CA ALA A 26 -5.76 2.20 10.01
C ALA A 26 -4.78 3.16 10.69
N ALA A 27 -3.56 3.25 10.15
CA ALA A 27 -2.57 4.19 10.64
C ALA A 27 -1.59 4.61 9.53
N MET A 28 -1.05 5.82 9.67
CA MET A 28 0.05 6.34 8.85
C MET A 28 1.38 6.09 9.54
N GLU A 29 2.41 5.76 8.77
CA GLU A 29 3.73 5.40 9.29
C GLU A 29 4.41 6.56 10.03
N GLU A 30 4.23 7.78 9.52
CA GLU A 30 4.79 9.00 10.11
C GLU A 30 4.38 9.23 11.57
N ARG A 31 3.25 8.66 12.01
CA ARG A 31 2.81 8.76 13.41
C ARG A 31 3.77 8.03 14.34
N PHE A 32 4.38 6.95 13.86
CA PHE A 32 5.35 6.13 14.59
C PHE A 32 6.78 6.59 14.34
N THR A 33 7.17 6.84 13.08
CA THR A 33 8.55 7.17 12.74
C THR A 33 8.93 8.61 13.06
N ARG A 34 7.92 9.49 13.23
CA ARG A 34 8.08 10.93 13.42
C ARG A 34 8.77 11.64 12.24
N ILE A 35 8.89 10.95 11.11
CA ILE A 35 9.37 11.49 9.85
C ILE A 35 8.14 11.88 9.05
N LYS A 36 7.93 13.17 8.86
CA LYS A 36 6.77 13.69 8.14
C LYS A 36 6.76 13.17 6.69
N HIS A 37 5.60 12.70 6.23
CA HIS A 37 5.40 12.10 4.91
C HIS A 37 6.31 10.91 4.61
N ASP A 38 6.68 10.11 5.64
CA ASP A 38 7.54 8.95 5.48
C ASP A 38 7.09 8.07 4.28
N PRO A 39 7.91 7.96 3.22
CA PRO A 39 7.51 7.25 2.02
C PRO A 39 7.83 5.75 2.09
N ARG A 40 8.54 5.30 3.12
CA ARG A 40 9.02 3.91 3.22
C ARG A 40 7.87 2.95 3.48
N LEU A 41 8.12 1.65 3.37
CA LEU A 41 7.12 0.63 3.70
C LEU A 41 6.60 0.83 5.14
N PRO A 42 5.27 0.80 5.38
CA PRO A 42 4.67 1.17 6.65
C PRO A 42 4.72 0.03 7.67
N VAL A 43 5.93 -0.32 8.14
CA VAL A 43 6.17 -1.47 9.02
C VAL A 43 5.53 -1.27 10.39
N HIS A 44 5.60 -0.06 10.95
CA HIS A 44 5.01 0.24 12.25
C HIS A 44 3.49 0.28 12.19
N ALA A 45 2.92 0.94 11.18
CA ALA A 45 1.47 0.97 10.98
C ALA A 45 0.90 -0.42 10.69
N PHE A 46 1.61 -1.26 9.94
CA PHE A 46 1.25 -2.65 9.70
C PHE A 46 1.16 -3.45 11.00
N ARG A 47 2.22 -3.40 11.83
CA ARG A 47 2.24 -4.07 13.13
C ARG A 47 1.14 -3.57 14.06
N TYR A 48 0.90 -2.26 14.06
CA TYR A 48 -0.19 -1.66 14.83
C TYR A 48 -1.56 -2.19 14.40
N CYS A 49 -1.84 -2.26 13.09
CA CYS A 49 -3.13 -2.74 12.60
C CYS A 49 -3.40 -4.19 13.00
N LEU A 50 -2.38 -5.06 12.92
CA LEU A 50 -2.52 -6.45 13.38
C LEU A 50 -2.72 -6.52 14.90
N ALA A 51 -1.90 -5.81 15.67
CA ALA A 51 -1.99 -5.82 17.13
C ALA A 51 -3.33 -5.28 17.64
N ALA A 52 -3.87 -4.23 17.02
CA ALA A 52 -5.16 -3.64 17.36
C ALA A 52 -6.34 -4.62 17.17
N ALA A 53 -6.22 -5.55 16.21
CA ALA A 53 -7.21 -6.58 15.94
C ALA A 53 -6.90 -7.93 16.62
N GLY A 54 -5.82 -8.02 17.41
CA GLY A 54 -5.37 -9.28 18.02
C GLY A 54 -4.94 -10.35 17.01
N LEU A 55 -4.51 -9.93 15.81
CA LEU A 55 -4.11 -10.82 14.73
C LEU A 55 -2.59 -10.96 14.62
N THR A 56 -2.18 -12.03 13.98
CA THR A 56 -0.82 -12.26 13.50
C THR A 56 -0.78 -12.16 11.97
N ILE A 57 0.42 -12.16 11.39
CA ILE A 57 0.58 -12.20 9.93
C ILE A 57 -0.04 -13.46 9.30
N ALA A 58 -0.08 -14.57 10.04
CA ALA A 58 -0.66 -15.83 9.55
C ALA A 58 -2.18 -15.75 9.35
N ASP A 59 -2.84 -14.78 10.00
CA ASP A 59 -4.28 -14.55 9.89
C ASP A 59 -4.65 -13.66 8.70
N VAL A 60 -3.67 -13.08 7.99
CA VAL A 60 -3.89 -12.19 6.85
C VAL A 60 -4.13 -13.01 5.59
N ASP A 61 -5.34 -12.90 5.02
CA ASP A 61 -5.72 -13.63 3.81
C ASP A 61 -5.03 -13.07 2.57
N CYS A 62 -4.91 -11.75 2.46
CA CYS A 62 -4.19 -11.09 1.38
C CYS A 62 -3.74 -9.68 1.74
N ILE A 63 -2.75 -9.19 0.98
CA ILE A 63 -2.33 -7.79 1.01
C ILE A 63 -2.72 -7.13 -0.31
N ALA A 64 -3.47 -6.03 -0.23
CA ALA A 64 -3.85 -5.18 -1.35
C ALA A 64 -2.93 -3.95 -1.42
N TRP A 65 -2.26 -3.77 -2.56
CA TRP A 65 -1.41 -2.63 -2.85
C TRP A 65 -2.16 -1.59 -3.70
N TYR A 66 -2.00 -0.33 -3.32
CA TYR A 66 -2.78 0.81 -3.84
C TYR A 66 -2.54 1.19 -5.31
N GLU A 67 -1.54 0.64 -6.00
CA GLU A 67 -1.24 1.00 -7.39
C GLU A 67 -0.67 -0.17 -8.21
N LEU A 68 -0.67 -0.06 -9.54
CA LEU A 68 -0.03 -1.03 -10.42
C LEU A 68 1.48 -0.70 -10.55
N PRO A 69 2.40 -1.52 -10.04
CA PRO A 69 3.83 -1.17 -10.02
C PRO A 69 4.42 -0.96 -11.42
N GLN A 70 3.96 -1.76 -12.39
CA GLN A 70 4.39 -1.62 -13.79
C GLN A 70 3.93 -0.29 -14.41
N LYS A 71 2.70 0.15 -14.11
CA LYS A 71 2.17 1.43 -14.60
C LYS A 71 2.94 2.60 -13.96
N LYS A 72 3.31 2.48 -12.68
CA LYS A 72 4.18 3.47 -12.02
C LYS A 72 5.57 3.51 -12.64
N LEU A 73 6.20 2.37 -12.82
CA LEU A 73 7.52 2.27 -13.44
C LEU A 73 7.52 2.93 -14.83
N ALA A 74 6.53 2.61 -15.67
CA ALA A 74 6.37 3.22 -16.99
C ALA A 74 6.26 4.76 -16.91
N ARG A 75 5.46 5.30 -15.97
CA ARG A 75 5.35 6.76 -15.75
C ARG A 75 6.68 7.37 -15.29
N GLN A 76 7.39 6.72 -14.37
CA GLN A 76 8.68 7.20 -13.88
C GLN A 76 9.72 7.25 -15.01
N LEU A 77 9.78 6.20 -15.83
CA LEU A 77 10.65 6.13 -17.01
C LEU A 77 10.29 7.19 -18.06
N TRP A 78 9.00 7.43 -18.31
CA TRP A 78 8.56 8.51 -19.18
C TRP A 78 9.01 9.89 -18.66
N SER A 79 8.89 10.10 -17.34
CA SER A 79 9.20 11.39 -16.70
C SER A 79 10.68 11.78 -16.72
N VAL A 80 11.61 10.84 -16.90
CA VAL A 80 13.05 11.15 -17.01
C VAL A 80 13.50 11.47 -18.44
N GLY A 81 12.60 11.37 -19.43
CA GLY A 81 12.92 11.72 -20.81
C GLY A 81 14.00 10.83 -21.45
N SER A 82 14.73 11.37 -22.43
CA SER A 82 15.64 10.63 -23.31
C SER A 82 17.05 10.40 -22.76
N GLN A 83 17.40 10.98 -21.61
CA GLN A 83 18.71 10.75 -20.97
C GLN A 83 18.52 10.45 -19.48
N PRO A 84 18.00 9.25 -19.14
CA PRO A 84 17.95 8.83 -17.76
C PRO A 84 19.38 8.65 -17.23
N ASP A 85 19.69 9.28 -16.10
CA ASP A 85 20.87 8.89 -15.33
C ASP A 85 20.67 7.43 -14.86
N ALA A 86 21.66 6.58 -15.12
CA ALA A 86 21.66 5.18 -14.70
C ALA A 86 21.54 5.06 -13.16
N ALA A 87 22.08 6.01 -12.41
CA ALA A 87 21.93 6.07 -10.95
C ALA A 87 20.49 6.45 -10.53
N GLU A 88 19.84 7.36 -11.26
CA GLU A 88 18.44 7.75 -11.00
C GLU A 88 17.42 6.66 -11.34
N THR A 89 17.79 5.69 -12.18
CA THR A 89 16.87 4.62 -12.61
C THR A 89 17.14 3.28 -11.94
N ALA A 90 18.33 3.06 -11.38
CA ALA A 90 18.72 1.81 -10.72
C ALA A 90 17.80 1.35 -9.58
N HIS A 91 17.13 2.28 -8.89
CA HIS A 91 16.22 1.97 -7.79
C HIS A 91 14.76 1.75 -8.23
N ARG A 92 14.45 1.93 -9.53
CA ARG A 92 13.10 1.79 -10.07
C ARG A 92 12.84 0.34 -10.47
N ASN A 93 12.10 -0.35 -9.63
CA ASN A 93 11.81 -1.77 -9.82
C ASN A 93 10.34 -2.04 -9.55
N ALA A 94 9.62 -2.56 -10.55
CA ALA A 94 8.22 -2.92 -10.39
C ALA A 94 8.00 -4.10 -9.43
N ALA A 95 9.02 -4.92 -9.17
CA ALA A 95 8.98 -5.98 -8.16
C ALA A 95 9.22 -5.47 -6.73
N LEU A 96 9.65 -4.22 -6.55
CA LEU A 96 10.01 -3.67 -5.24
C LEU A 96 8.88 -3.78 -4.19
N PRO A 97 7.60 -3.48 -4.50
CA PRO A 97 6.53 -3.65 -3.53
C PRO A 97 6.40 -5.09 -3.02
N GLU A 98 6.43 -6.06 -3.94
CA GLU A 98 6.34 -7.48 -3.57
C GLU A 98 7.54 -7.90 -2.74
N MET A 99 8.76 -7.61 -3.19
CA MET A 99 9.99 -7.93 -2.45
C MET A 99 9.94 -7.39 -1.02
N LEU A 100 9.58 -6.11 -0.85
CA LEU A 100 9.49 -5.48 0.47
C LEU A 100 8.39 -6.11 1.34
N ILE A 101 7.24 -6.46 0.78
CA ILE A 101 6.18 -7.14 1.53
C ILE A 101 6.67 -8.51 2.00
N ARG A 102 7.29 -9.30 1.12
CA ARG A 102 7.81 -10.63 1.47
C ARG A 102 8.91 -10.53 2.53
N GLU A 103 9.90 -9.67 2.32
CA GLU A 103 11.11 -9.62 3.15
C GLU A 103 10.91 -8.85 4.47
N ARG A 104 10.07 -7.82 4.48
CA ARG A 104 9.96 -6.89 5.64
C ARG A 104 8.69 -7.10 6.45
N LEU A 105 7.61 -7.56 5.82
CA LEU A 105 6.35 -7.86 6.51
C LEU A 105 6.15 -9.37 6.75
N GLY A 106 6.87 -10.22 6.01
CA GLY A 106 6.81 -11.68 6.17
C GLY A 106 5.54 -12.32 5.61
N HIS A 107 4.74 -11.58 4.83
CA HIS A 107 3.54 -12.13 4.21
C HIS A 107 3.91 -13.04 3.04
N THR A 108 3.45 -14.29 3.04
CA THR A 108 3.67 -15.26 1.96
C THR A 108 2.43 -15.54 1.12
N GLY A 109 1.27 -15.02 1.54
CA GLY A 109 0.00 -15.21 0.84
C GLY A 109 -0.20 -14.33 -0.40
N PRO A 110 -1.43 -14.30 -0.96
CA PRO A 110 -1.77 -13.49 -2.12
C PRO A 110 -1.45 -12.00 -1.97
N LEU A 111 -0.96 -11.41 -3.05
CA LEU A 111 -0.78 -9.97 -3.24
C LEU A 111 -1.69 -9.50 -4.37
N LEU A 112 -2.47 -8.46 -4.11
CA LEU A 112 -3.39 -7.87 -5.09
C LEU A 112 -2.93 -6.44 -5.40
N PHE A 113 -2.88 -6.07 -6.68
CA PHE A 113 -2.49 -4.74 -7.11
C PHE A 113 -3.64 -4.08 -7.86
N PHE A 114 -3.95 -2.82 -7.53
CA PHE A 114 -5.09 -2.08 -8.09
C PHE A 114 -4.63 -0.82 -8.82
N ASP A 115 -5.51 -0.20 -9.63
CA ASP A 115 -5.21 1.11 -10.20
C ASP A 115 -5.26 2.19 -9.11
N HIS A 116 -4.31 3.13 -9.14
CA HIS A 116 -4.16 4.19 -8.14
C HIS A 116 -5.42 5.02 -7.92
N HIS A 117 -6.05 5.49 -9.00
CA HIS A 117 -7.26 6.31 -8.88
C HIS A 117 -8.47 5.45 -8.48
N ARG A 118 -8.48 4.17 -8.86
CA ARG A 118 -9.51 3.23 -8.40
C ARG A 118 -9.41 2.98 -6.89
N SER A 119 -8.21 2.97 -6.31
CA SER A 119 -8.02 2.90 -4.86
C SER A 119 -8.56 4.15 -4.16
N HIS A 120 -8.32 5.35 -4.70
CA HIS A 120 -8.95 6.59 -4.21
C HIS A 120 -10.48 6.54 -4.32
N ALA A 121 -11.00 6.09 -5.45
CA ALA A 121 -12.44 5.97 -5.66
C ALA A 121 -13.07 4.99 -4.66
N ALA A 122 -12.42 3.85 -4.40
CA ALA A 122 -12.87 2.85 -3.44
C ALA A 122 -12.92 3.40 -2.00
N SER A 123 -11.91 4.16 -1.57
CA SER A 123 -11.88 4.71 -0.21
C SER A 123 -12.95 5.78 0.03
N ALA A 124 -13.42 6.45 -1.02
CA ALA A 124 -14.56 7.35 -0.94
C ALA A 124 -15.90 6.61 -1.06
N PHE A 125 -16.09 5.84 -2.13
CA PHE A 125 -17.38 5.25 -2.48
C PHE A 125 -17.88 4.22 -1.47
N PHE A 126 -17.05 3.25 -1.08
CA PHE A 126 -17.50 2.14 -0.21
C PHE A 126 -17.83 2.57 1.22
N TYR A 127 -17.37 3.76 1.63
CA TYR A 127 -17.67 4.35 2.94
C TYR A 127 -18.74 5.46 2.86
N SER A 128 -19.30 5.71 1.68
CA SER A 128 -20.23 6.82 1.45
C SER A 128 -21.66 6.53 1.93
N GLY A 129 -22.02 5.24 2.10
CA GLY A 129 -23.38 4.81 2.44
C GLY A 129 -24.36 4.81 1.27
N TRP A 130 -23.90 5.06 0.05
CA TRP A 130 -24.73 5.07 -1.16
C TRP A 130 -24.49 3.82 -2.02
N ASP A 131 -25.57 3.27 -2.58
CA ASP A 131 -25.47 2.13 -3.51
C ASP A 131 -24.95 2.53 -4.90
N ARG A 132 -24.95 3.83 -5.21
CA ARG A 132 -24.38 4.41 -6.43
C ARG A 132 -23.94 5.86 -6.20
N ALA A 133 -22.80 6.25 -6.78
CA ALA A 133 -22.30 7.62 -6.75
C ALA A 133 -21.46 7.92 -8.00
N ALA A 134 -21.40 9.20 -8.39
CA ALA A 134 -20.36 9.68 -9.28
C ALA A 134 -19.08 9.89 -8.47
N VAL A 135 -17.94 9.49 -9.05
CA VAL A 135 -16.60 9.58 -8.43
C VAL A 135 -15.64 10.16 -9.45
#